data_AF-A0A2V8V6J8-F1
#
_entry.id   AF-A0A2V8V6J8-F1
#
_cell.length_a   1.000
_cell.length_b   1.000
_cell.length_c   1.000
_cell.angle_alpha   90.00
_cell.angle_beta   90.00
_cell.angle_gamma   90.00
#
_symmetry.space_group_name_H-M   'P 1'
#
loop_
_entity.id
_entity.type
_entity.pdbx_description
1 polymer ?
#
loop_
_entity_poly.entity_id
_entity_poly.type
_entity_poly.pdbx_seq_one_letter_code
_entity_poly.pdbx_strand_id
1 'polypeptide(L)'
;IPVFVAFAPNTVPATGTGVVYSSYAPIDAGLTGTAIPRFFDFGTGGYFSFATVAPCNVTSPTLGLSQPNVNVDLSAGSLLPWLSMVQLTSTGGPLNLSTTVSGGPWLQAALNTTTTPATLQITTNPINLPAATYTGSVTVNATPAASGTQGHREAAASAAARSNAAAVATVIPVTMTLTGSIPDIPLAGIGNAASYEAGKVAPGEALVIFGTNFGPANIATLFLVDNAVSNSLSNTRVLFDGVPAPVIYTVANQLSVFAPYSLAGKTSTQVVIEYRGRRSAPLTVPVVAAVPGMFTINRTGKGQGAILNQDYKVNGPSNPVPRGGFVQMFATGEGAVSPVPPDGQVIGTTLPRPVAPVQVKIGGRTLKAAYAGGSPTNPAGLLQVNVQIPSDMTPGDAVPVSIIVGGVESQAGVTLAIK
;
A
#
# COMPACT_ATOMS: atom_id res chain seq x y z
N ILE A 1 -68.49 -35.35 -23.57
CA ILE A 1 -67.37 -35.82 -22.72
C ILE A 1 -66.59 -36.80 -23.58
N PRO A 2 -65.39 -36.47 -24.09
CA PRO A 2 -64.61 -37.47 -24.80
C PRO A 2 -64.18 -38.53 -23.78
N VAL A 3 -64.55 -39.78 -24.04
CA VAL A 3 -64.05 -40.91 -23.28
C VAL A 3 -62.67 -41.23 -23.84
N PHE A 4 -61.62 -40.98 -23.08
CA PHE A 4 -60.26 -41.36 -23.43
C PHE A 4 -59.98 -42.75 -22.87
N VAL A 5 -59.68 -43.71 -23.75
CA VAL A 5 -59.26 -45.05 -23.36
C VAL A 5 -57.73 -45.11 -23.45
N ALA A 6 -57.06 -45.34 -22.32
CA ALA A 6 -55.62 -45.57 -22.28
C ALA A 6 -55.34 -47.06 -22.52
N PHE A 7 -54.37 -47.36 -23.40
CA PHE A 7 -53.82 -48.70 -23.54
C PHE A 7 -52.42 -48.76 -22.93
N ALA A 8 -52.06 -49.91 -22.36
CA ALA A 8 -50.72 -50.17 -21.87
C ALA A 8 -49.72 -50.20 -23.05
N PRO A 9 -48.46 -49.80 -22.83
CA PRO A 9 -47.43 -49.95 -23.85
C PRO A 9 -47.29 -51.42 -24.25
N ASN A 10 -47.29 -51.69 -25.55
CA ASN A 10 -47.04 -52.99 -26.19
C ASN A 10 -48.20 -54.02 -26.19
N THR A 11 -49.47 -53.61 -26.00
CA THR A 11 -50.63 -54.49 -26.27
C THR A 11 -51.21 -54.26 -27.67
N VAL A 12 -51.57 -55.34 -28.39
CA VAL A 12 -52.12 -55.31 -29.76
C VAL A 12 -53.61 -55.71 -29.73
N PRO A 13 -54.57 -54.81 -30.06
CA PRO A 13 -55.94 -55.20 -30.35
C PRO A 13 -56.07 -55.78 -31.76
N ALA A 14 -56.90 -56.80 -31.93
CA ALA A 14 -57.17 -57.44 -33.22
C ALA A 14 -57.80 -56.48 -34.24
N THR A 15 -57.42 -56.68 -35.49
CA THR A 15 -57.60 -55.84 -36.69
C THR A 15 -59.01 -55.29 -36.96
N GLY A 16 -59.07 -54.00 -37.30
CA GLY A 16 -60.21 -53.34 -37.94
C GLY A 16 -59.89 -51.90 -38.38
N THR A 17 -59.56 -51.75 -39.67
CA THR A 17 -59.54 -50.51 -40.49
C THR A 17 -59.03 -49.20 -39.87
N GLY A 18 -57.85 -48.75 -40.34
CA GLY A 18 -57.55 -47.30 -40.44
C GLY A 18 -56.46 -46.73 -39.53
N VAL A 19 -55.41 -47.48 -39.20
CA VAL A 19 -54.25 -46.91 -38.45
C VAL A 19 -52.96 -47.18 -39.23
N VAL A 20 -52.34 -46.11 -39.74
CA VAL A 20 -50.93 -46.14 -40.17
C VAL A 20 -50.07 -45.88 -38.92
N TYR A 21 -49.16 -46.79 -38.62
CA TYR A 21 -48.21 -46.65 -37.51
C TYR A 21 -47.14 -45.62 -37.88
N SER A 22 -46.89 -44.65 -36.98
CA SER A 22 -45.54 -44.07 -36.90
C SER A 22 -44.83 -44.69 -35.70
N SER A 23 -43.80 -45.49 -35.97
CA SER A 23 -42.80 -45.83 -34.97
C SER A 23 -42.00 -44.57 -34.64
N TYR A 24 -42.48 -43.74 -33.72
CA TYR A 24 -41.63 -42.73 -33.11
C TYR A 24 -41.40 -43.11 -31.66
N ALA A 25 -40.17 -43.58 -31.45
CA ALA A 25 -39.55 -43.76 -30.15
C ALA A 25 -39.69 -42.47 -29.31
N PRO A 26 -39.72 -42.59 -27.98
CA PRO A 26 -39.73 -41.42 -27.10
C PRO A 26 -38.52 -40.53 -27.45
N ILE A 27 -38.77 -39.27 -27.83
CA ILE A 27 -37.71 -38.26 -27.83
C ILE A 27 -37.36 -38.03 -26.35
N ASP A 28 -36.20 -38.54 -25.99
CA ASP A 28 -35.39 -38.25 -24.81
C ASP A 28 -36.12 -38.07 -23.47
N ALA A 29 -35.95 -39.09 -22.62
CA ALA A 29 -35.92 -38.95 -21.18
C ALA A 29 -34.76 -38.02 -20.77
N GLY A 30 -34.98 -36.71 -20.89
CA GLY A 30 -34.05 -35.68 -20.43
C GLY A 30 -34.76 -34.73 -19.47
N LEU A 31 -34.65 -35.03 -18.17
CA LEU A 31 -34.83 -34.17 -16.98
C LEU A 31 -36.01 -34.40 -16.02
N THR A 32 -37.06 -35.14 -16.36
CA THR A 32 -37.97 -35.79 -15.37
C THR A 32 -38.64 -36.98 -16.07
N GLY A 33 -38.42 -38.21 -15.59
CA GLY A 33 -38.73 -39.47 -16.30
C GLY A 33 -40.21 -39.80 -16.56
N THR A 34 -40.99 -38.89 -17.12
CA THR A 34 -42.38 -39.13 -17.53
C THR A 34 -42.53 -38.80 -19.01
N ALA A 35 -42.90 -39.79 -19.83
CA ALA A 35 -43.21 -39.57 -21.24
C ALA A 35 -44.43 -38.63 -21.33
N ILE A 36 -44.30 -37.52 -22.06
CA ILE A 36 -45.41 -36.60 -22.32
C ILE A 36 -46.18 -37.13 -23.55
N PRO A 37 -47.43 -37.59 -23.41
CA PRO A 37 -48.23 -37.97 -24.56
C PRO A 37 -48.55 -36.73 -25.40
N ARG A 38 -48.36 -36.81 -26.72
CA ARG A 38 -48.88 -35.83 -27.68
C ARG A 38 -50.22 -36.35 -28.19
N PHE A 39 -51.27 -35.56 -28.07
CA PHE A 39 -52.59 -35.88 -28.60
C PHE A 39 -52.73 -35.29 -30.01
N PHE A 40 -53.19 -36.10 -30.96
CA PHE A 40 -53.62 -35.65 -32.28
C PHE A 40 -55.15 -35.67 -32.31
N ASP A 41 -55.76 -34.59 -32.80
CA ASP A 41 -57.18 -34.57 -33.14
C ASP A 41 -57.35 -35.04 -34.59
N PHE A 42 -58.06 -36.14 -34.79
CA PHE A 42 -58.40 -36.65 -36.11
C PHE A 42 -59.83 -36.22 -36.45
N GLY A 43 -59.95 -35.00 -37.00
CA GLY A 43 -61.21 -34.57 -37.62
C GLY A 43 -61.52 -35.41 -38.86
N THR A 44 -62.72 -35.98 -38.93
CA THR A 44 -63.22 -36.69 -40.11
C THR A 44 -63.48 -35.70 -41.25
N GLY A 45 -62.53 -35.59 -42.17
CA GLY A 45 -62.73 -35.04 -43.52
C GLY A 45 -62.11 -33.67 -43.79
N GLY A 46 -61.19 -33.64 -44.76
CA GLY A 46 -60.86 -32.44 -45.55
C GLY A 46 -59.73 -31.57 -45.03
N TYR A 47 -58.63 -31.54 -45.79
CA TYR A 47 -57.47 -30.64 -45.72
C TYR A 47 -56.67 -30.60 -44.39
N PHE A 48 -55.46 -31.16 -44.45
CA PHE A 48 -54.47 -31.09 -43.38
C PHE A 48 -54.10 -29.63 -43.09
N SER A 49 -54.49 -29.12 -41.93
CA SER A 49 -53.80 -27.97 -41.33
C SER A 49 -52.93 -28.50 -40.20
N PHE A 50 -51.63 -28.22 -40.27
CA PHE A 50 -50.70 -28.50 -39.19
C PHE A 50 -50.94 -27.45 -38.11
N ALA A 51 -51.97 -27.64 -37.27
CA ALA A 51 -52.11 -26.82 -36.08
C ALA A 51 -51.01 -27.26 -35.10
N THR A 52 -49.92 -26.49 -35.07
CA THR A 52 -48.91 -26.58 -34.01
C THR A 52 -49.62 -26.50 -32.66
N VAL A 53 -49.67 -27.62 -31.93
CA VAL A 53 -49.97 -27.60 -30.51
C VAL A 53 -48.96 -26.65 -29.88
N ALA A 54 -49.45 -25.58 -29.26
CA ALA A 54 -48.60 -24.54 -28.68
C ALA A 54 -47.47 -25.18 -27.86
N PRO A 55 -46.22 -24.71 -28.00
CA PRO A 55 -45.11 -25.31 -27.27
C PRO A 55 -45.44 -25.28 -25.77
N CYS A 56 -45.28 -26.43 -25.10
CA CYS A 56 -45.20 -26.51 -23.65
C CYS A 56 -44.33 -25.34 -23.18
N ASN A 57 -44.74 -24.61 -22.13
CA ASN A 57 -43.99 -23.48 -21.58
C ASN A 57 -42.59 -23.92 -21.11
N VAL A 58 -41.67 -24.12 -22.04
CA VAL A 58 -40.25 -24.28 -21.78
C VAL A 58 -39.74 -22.90 -21.40
N THR A 59 -39.63 -22.66 -20.10
CA THR A 59 -38.94 -21.47 -19.60
C THR A 59 -37.48 -21.57 -20.04
N SER A 60 -37.04 -20.61 -20.84
CA SER A 60 -35.64 -20.51 -21.24
C SER A 60 -34.73 -20.49 -20.00
N PRO A 61 -33.58 -21.19 -20.03
CA PRO A 61 -32.69 -21.20 -18.88
C PRO A 61 -32.24 -19.79 -18.53
N THR A 62 -32.37 -19.42 -17.26
CA THR A 62 -31.94 -18.11 -16.75
C THR A 62 -30.64 -18.24 -15.97
N LEU A 63 -29.74 -17.27 -16.12
CA LEU A 63 -28.50 -17.21 -15.36
C LEU A 63 -28.79 -16.76 -13.91
N GLY A 64 -28.27 -17.50 -12.95
CA GLY A 64 -28.23 -17.15 -11.53
C GLY A 64 -26.81 -16.75 -11.11
N LEU A 65 -26.71 -15.75 -10.23
CA LEU A 65 -25.46 -15.28 -9.66
C LEU A 65 -25.50 -15.43 -8.13
N SER A 66 -24.42 -15.88 -7.50
CA SER A 66 -24.32 -15.86 -6.03
C SER A 66 -24.20 -14.45 -5.44
N GLN A 67 -23.70 -13.50 -6.23
CA GLN A 67 -23.57 -12.09 -5.85
C GLN A 67 -23.85 -11.20 -7.07
N PRO A 68 -24.75 -10.21 -6.94
CA PRO A 68 -25.13 -9.34 -8.06
C PRO A 68 -24.13 -8.20 -8.29
N ASN A 69 -23.23 -7.93 -7.33
CA ASN A 69 -22.17 -6.92 -7.40
C ASN A 69 -20.94 -7.38 -6.62
N VAL A 70 -19.81 -6.71 -6.84
CA VAL A 70 -18.57 -6.93 -6.08
C VAL A 70 -18.04 -5.58 -5.61
N ASN A 71 -17.99 -5.39 -4.30
CA ASN A 71 -17.44 -4.18 -3.68
C ASN A 71 -16.27 -4.56 -2.78
N VAL A 72 -15.15 -3.86 -2.90
CA VAL A 72 -13.96 -4.09 -2.08
C VAL A 72 -13.33 -2.79 -1.62
N ASP A 73 -13.05 -2.69 -0.32
CA ASP A 73 -12.31 -1.58 0.26
C ASP A 73 -10.88 -2.06 0.58
N LEU A 74 -9.89 -1.40 -0.03
CA LEU A 74 -8.47 -1.69 0.22
C LEU A 74 -7.76 -0.41 0.64
N SER A 75 -6.64 -0.58 1.35
CA SER A 75 -5.71 0.52 1.56
C SER A 75 -4.91 0.77 0.29
N ALA A 76 -4.86 2.02 -0.14
CA ALA A 76 -4.01 2.41 -1.25
C ALA A 76 -2.53 2.13 -0.94
N GLY A 77 -1.78 1.70 -1.96
CA GLY A 77 -0.43 1.17 -1.77
C GLY A 77 -0.41 -0.29 -1.27
N SER A 78 -1.56 -0.97 -1.21
CA SER A 78 -1.59 -2.43 -1.11
C SER A 78 -0.86 -3.04 -2.31
N LEU A 79 -0.04 -4.06 -2.05
CA LEU A 79 0.67 -4.82 -3.07
C LEU A 79 -0.04 -6.14 -3.40
N LEU A 80 -1.12 -6.47 -2.69
CA LEU A 80 -1.82 -7.73 -2.84
C LEU A 80 -3.11 -7.52 -3.64
N PRO A 81 -3.31 -8.28 -4.73
CA PRO A 81 -4.59 -8.32 -5.42
C PRO A 81 -5.63 -8.99 -4.53
N TRP A 82 -6.88 -8.58 -4.68
CA TRP A 82 -8.02 -9.19 -4.00
C TRP A 82 -8.84 -10.02 -5.00
N LEU A 83 -9.44 -11.11 -4.52
CA LEU A 83 -10.13 -12.10 -5.35
C LEU A 83 -11.55 -12.35 -4.83
N SER A 84 -12.54 -12.26 -5.73
CA SER A 84 -13.92 -12.69 -5.50
C SER A 84 -14.28 -13.91 -6.34
N MET A 85 -15.08 -14.81 -5.78
CA MET A 85 -15.59 -16.00 -6.46
C MET A 85 -17.11 -15.89 -6.62
N VAL A 86 -17.59 -15.56 -7.82
CA VAL A 86 -19.02 -15.51 -8.16
C VAL A 86 -19.45 -16.87 -8.70
N GLN A 87 -20.41 -17.53 -8.07
CA GLN A 87 -20.99 -18.76 -8.62
C GLN A 87 -22.04 -18.41 -9.68
N LEU A 88 -21.94 -19.06 -10.83
CA LEU A 88 -22.83 -18.94 -11.98
C LEU A 88 -23.65 -20.23 -12.11
N THR A 89 -24.95 -20.13 -11.89
CA THR A 89 -25.89 -21.26 -11.99
C THR A 89 -26.89 -21.01 -13.11
N SER A 90 -27.62 -22.04 -13.53
CA SER A 90 -28.74 -21.88 -14.46
C SER A 90 -29.99 -22.56 -13.94
N THR A 91 -31.16 -21.97 -14.21
CA THR A 91 -32.44 -22.66 -14.07
C THR A 91 -32.69 -23.50 -15.32
N GLY A 92 -33.21 -24.72 -15.18
CA GLY A 92 -33.44 -25.61 -16.33
C GLY A 92 -32.15 -26.23 -16.89
N GLY A 93 -31.77 -25.85 -18.12
CA GLY A 93 -30.63 -26.44 -18.85
C GLY A 93 -29.31 -25.67 -18.71
N PRO A 94 -28.17 -26.24 -19.16
CA PRO A 94 -26.87 -25.56 -19.12
C PRO A 94 -26.82 -24.34 -20.07
N LEU A 95 -26.08 -23.32 -19.64
CA LEU A 95 -25.80 -22.10 -20.41
C LEU A 95 -24.33 -22.09 -20.82
N ASN A 96 -24.04 -21.80 -22.09
CA ASN A 96 -22.71 -21.41 -22.55
C ASN A 96 -22.41 -19.99 -22.09
N LEU A 97 -21.20 -19.77 -21.58
CA LEU A 97 -20.77 -18.54 -20.92
C LEU A 97 -19.57 -17.93 -21.63
N SER A 98 -19.59 -16.62 -21.80
CA SER A 98 -18.41 -15.81 -22.10
C SER A 98 -18.41 -14.55 -21.25
N THR A 99 -17.23 -13.96 -21.02
CA THR A 99 -17.08 -12.76 -20.21
C THR A 99 -16.39 -11.65 -21.00
N THR A 100 -16.86 -10.43 -20.79
CA THR A 100 -16.17 -9.21 -21.21
C THR A 100 -15.98 -8.32 -20.01
N VAL A 101 -14.76 -7.79 -19.84
CA VAL A 101 -14.41 -6.88 -18.74
C VAL A 101 -14.38 -5.46 -19.27
N SER A 102 -15.09 -4.56 -18.60
CA SER A 102 -15.06 -3.13 -18.84
C SER A 102 -14.44 -2.45 -17.63
N GLY A 103 -13.31 -1.78 -17.82
CA GLY A 103 -12.56 -1.16 -16.72
C GLY A 103 -11.11 -0.92 -17.08
N GLY A 104 -10.33 -0.47 -16.10
CA GLY A 104 -8.88 -0.33 -16.25
C GLY A 104 -8.13 -1.64 -16.01
N PRO A 105 -6.78 -1.65 -16.14
CA PRO A 105 -5.94 -2.83 -15.92
C PRO A 105 -5.98 -3.37 -14.48
N TRP A 106 -6.65 -2.65 -13.56
CA TRP A 106 -6.90 -3.05 -12.19
C TRP A 106 -7.98 -4.12 -12.05
N LEU A 107 -8.81 -4.36 -13.07
CA LEU A 107 -9.90 -5.34 -13.02
C LEU A 107 -9.64 -6.47 -14.03
N GLN A 108 -9.71 -7.72 -13.56
CA GLN A 108 -9.62 -8.91 -14.40
C GLN A 108 -10.72 -9.90 -14.02
N ALA A 109 -11.15 -10.72 -14.97
CA ALA A 109 -12.11 -11.77 -14.72
C ALA A 109 -11.81 -13.02 -15.54
N ALA A 110 -11.96 -14.19 -14.93
CA ALA A 110 -11.72 -15.48 -15.56
C ALA A 110 -12.79 -16.50 -15.15
N LEU A 111 -13.30 -17.25 -16.12
CA LEU A 111 -14.18 -18.38 -15.87
C LEU A 111 -13.36 -19.65 -15.68
N ASN A 112 -13.73 -20.49 -14.71
CA ASN A 112 -13.14 -21.82 -14.57
C ASN A 112 -13.58 -22.78 -15.70
N THR A 113 -14.79 -22.58 -16.22
CA THR A 113 -15.42 -23.37 -17.29
C THR A 113 -16.39 -22.48 -18.08
N THR A 114 -16.66 -22.82 -19.34
CA THR A 114 -17.53 -22.03 -20.23
C THR A 114 -18.98 -22.49 -20.24
N THR A 115 -19.40 -23.34 -19.30
CA THR A 115 -20.78 -23.86 -19.22
C THR A 115 -21.24 -23.91 -17.76
N THR A 116 -22.50 -23.56 -17.47
CA THR A 116 -23.02 -23.67 -16.10
C THR A 116 -23.13 -25.13 -15.63
N PRO A 117 -22.90 -25.42 -14.33
CA PRO A 117 -22.42 -24.50 -13.28
C PRO A 117 -20.95 -24.10 -13.45
N ALA A 118 -20.66 -22.81 -13.29
CA ALA A 118 -19.30 -22.27 -13.41
C ALA A 118 -18.98 -21.35 -12.23
N THR A 119 -17.69 -21.10 -12.00
CA THR A 119 -17.19 -20.08 -11.09
C THR A 119 -16.47 -19.00 -11.89
N LEU A 120 -16.92 -17.76 -11.71
CA LEU A 120 -16.27 -16.57 -12.21
C LEU A 120 -15.35 -15.99 -11.13
N GLN A 121 -14.07 -15.99 -11.41
CA GLN A 121 -13.04 -15.35 -10.60
C GLN A 121 -12.93 -13.89 -11.02
N ILE A 122 -13.16 -12.95 -10.10
CA ILE A 122 -12.97 -11.52 -10.32
C ILE A 122 -11.79 -11.07 -9.46
N THR A 123 -10.74 -10.55 -10.11
CA THR A 123 -9.53 -10.08 -9.44
C THR A 123 -9.44 -8.56 -9.54
N THR A 124 -9.24 -7.89 -8.40
CA THR A 124 -8.92 -6.47 -8.35
C THR A 124 -7.46 -6.27 -7.93
N ASN A 125 -6.70 -5.51 -8.71
CA ASN A 125 -5.27 -5.27 -8.49
C ASN A 125 -5.04 -3.79 -8.10
N PRO A 126 -4.69 -3.51 -6.82
CA PRO A 126 -4.47 -2.15 -6.34
C PRO A 126 -3.06 -1.60 -6.65
N ILE A 127 -2.16 -2.41 -7.24
CA ILE A 127 -0.76 -2.02 -7.46
C ILE A 127 -0.68 -0.75 -8.31
N ASN A 128 0.11 0.23 -7.84
CA ASN A 128 0.36 1.51 -8.49
C ASN A 128 -0.89 2.38 -8.73
N LEU A 129 -2.00 2.11 -8.04
CA LEU A 129 -3.20 2.94 -8.11
C LEU A 129 -3.28 3.95 -6.95
N PRO A 130 -3.57 5.24 -7.22
CA PRO A 130 -3.83 6.24 -6.16
C PRO A 130 -5.12 5.95 -5.36
N ALA A 131 -5.33 6.64 -4.23
CA ALA A 131 -6.66 6.61 -3.59
C ALA A 131 -7.68 7.18 -4.55
N ALA A 132 -8.66 6.38 -4.87
CA ALA A 132 -9.85 6.77 -5.59
C ALA A 132 -10.86 5.63 -5.45
N THR A 133 -12.08 5.90 -5.90
CA THR A 133 -13.04 4.86 -6.21
C THR A 133 -12.87 4.48 -7.67
N TYR A 134 -12.56 3.21 -7.92
CA TYR A 134 -12.46 2.61 -9.24
C TYR A 134 -13.74 1.84 -9.53
N THR A 135 -14.40 2.16 -10.64
CA THR A 135 -15.61 1.47 -11.09
C THR A 135 -15.34 0.77 -12.41
N GLY A 136 -15.83 -0.46 -12.51
CA GLY A 136 -15.78 -1.29 -13.70
C GLY A 136 -16.93 -2.27 -13.69
N SER A 137 -17.00 -3.12 -14.71
CA SER A 137 -17.99 -4.17 -14.76
C SER A 137 -17.47 -5.41 -15.45
N VAL A 138 -18.00 -6.56 -15.05
CA VAL A 138 -17.83 -7.82 -15.76
C VAL A 138 -19.18 -8.18 -16.35
N THR A 139 -19.26 -8.23 -17.67
CA THR A 139 -20.47 -8.67 -18.38
C THR A 139 -20.35 -10.15 -18.67
N VAL A 140 -21.30 -10.93 -18.16
CA VAL A 140 -21.44 -12.35 -18.45
C VAL A 140 -22.49 -12.50 -19.55
N ASN A 141 -22.08 -12.97 -20.71
CA ASN A 141 -23.00 -13.31 -21.80
C ASN A 141 -23.35 -14.79 -21.67
N ALA A 142 -24.64 -15.08 -21.51
CA ALA A 142 -25.15 -16.44 -21.41
C ALA A 142 -26.03 -16.76 -22.63
N THR A 143 -25.77 -17.90 -23.27
CA THR A 143 -26.61 -18.46 -24.34
C THR A 143 -27.00 -19.89 -23.97
N PRO A 144 -28.22 -20.35 -24.28
CA PRO A 144 -28.58 -21.75 -24.06
C PRO A 144 -27.62 -22.69 -24.77
N ALA A 145 -27.06 -23.66 -24.05
CA ALA A 145 -26.22 -24.67 -24.67
C ALA A 145 -27.10 -25.59 -25.53
N ALA A 146 -26.71 -25.81 -26.79
CA ALA A 146 -27.39 -26.79 -27.63
C ALA A 146 -27.25 -28.18 -26.99
N SER A 147 -28.37 -28.83 -26.70
CA SER A 147 -28.37 -30.23 -26.27
C SER A 147 -27.77 -31.06 -27.40
N GLY A 148 -26.74 -31.86 -27.12
CA GLY A 148 -26.08 -32.72 -28.10
C GLY A 148 -27.12 -33.50 -28.91
N THR A 149 -27.10 -33.34 -30.23
CA THR A 149 -28.13 -33.88 -31.11
C THR A 149 -27.85 -35.36 -31.36
N GLN A 150 -28.61 -36.26 -30.74
CA GLN A 150 -28.80 -37.58 -31.35
C GLN A 150 -29.88 -37.47 -32.44
N GLY A 151 -29.43 -37.32 -33.69
CA GLY A 151 -30.01 -38.04 -34.83
C GLY A 151 -31.33 -37.58 -35.49
N HIS A 152 -32.08 -36.59 -34.98
CA HIS A 152 -33.41 -36.28 -35.56
C HIS A 152 -33.53 -34.86 -36.15
N ARG A 153 -33.94 -34.74 -37.42
CA ARG A 153 -34.03 -33.47 -38.19
C ARG A 153 -34.97 -32.42 -37.57
N GLU A 154 -35.91 -32.83 -36.73
CA GLU A 154 -36.82 -31.96 -35.95
C GLU A 154 -36.18 -31.45 -34.64
N ALA A 155 -35.24 -32.22 -34.08
CA ALA A 155 -34.38 -31.78 -32.99
C ALA A 155 -33.37 -30.72 -33.46
N ALA A 156 -32.96 -30.76 -34.74
CA ALA A 156 -32.10 -29.73 -35.32
C ALA A 156 -32.80 -28.36 -35.44
N ALA A 157 -34.10 -28.31 -35.79
CA ALA A 157 -34.86 -27.06 -35.86
C ALA A 157 -35.15 -26.46 -34.47
N SER A 158 -35.40 -27.31 -33.47
CA SER A 158 -35.59 -26.87 -32.07
C SER A 158 -34.27 -26.56 -31.36
N ALA A 159 -33.17 -27.24 -31.67
CA ALA A 159 -31.82 -26.86 -31.26
C ALA A 159 -31.38 -25.55 -31.92
N ALA A 160 -31.68 -25.35 -33.21
CA ALA A 160 -31.44 -24.09 -33.93
C ALA A 160 -32.29 -22.94 -33.35
N ALA A 161 -33.52 -23.20 -32.92
CA ALA A 161 -34.37 -22.22 -32.25
C ALA A 161 -33.86 -21.88 -30.83
N ARG A 162 -33.31 -22.86 -30.08
CA ARG A 162 -32.66 -22.62 -28.77
C ARG A 162 -31.32 -21.90 -28.91
N SER A 163 -30.55 -22.16 -29.96
CA SER A 163 -29.32 -21.42 -30.26
C SER A 163 -29.59 -20.00 -30.77
N ASN A 164 -30.80 -19.72 -31.27
CA ASN A 164 -31.28 -18.37 -31.60
C ASN A 164 -31.95 -17.64 -30.41
N ALA A 165 -32.03 -18.27 -29.24
CA ALA A 165 -32.42 -17.55 -28.04
C ALA A 165 -31.38 -16.45 -27.77
N ALA A 166 -31.83 -15.20 -27.74
CA ALA A 166 -30.96 -14.05 -27.59
C ALA A 166 -30.04 -14.21 -26.37
N ALA A 167 -28.75 -13.96 -26.56
CA ALA A 167 -27.79 -13.94 -25.47
C ALA A 167 -28.27 -12.98 -24.38
N VAL A 168 -28.39 -13.46 -23.15
CA VAL A 168 -28.70 -12.61 -22.01
C VAL A 168 -27.38 -12.12 -21.44
N ALA A 169 -27.12 -10.83 -21.59
CA ALA A 169 -25.98 -10.16 -20.98
C ALA A 169 -26.35 -9.72 -19.56
N THR A 170 -25.69 -10.29 -18.55
CA THR A 170 -25.83 -9.85 -17.16
C THR A 170 -24.57 -9.10 -16.74
N VAL A 171 -24.75 -7.86 -16.28
CA VAL A 171 -23.65 -6.98 -15.87
C VAL A 171 -23.46 -7.09 -14.36
N ILE A 172 -22.26 -7.46 -13.94
CA ILE A 172 -21.83 -7.43 -12.54
C ILE A 172 -21.00 -6.15 -12.33
N PRO A 173 -21.54 -5.10 -11.69
CA PRO A 173 -20.75 -3.93 -11.34
C PRO A 173 -19.69 -4.30 -10.30
N VAL A 174 -18.48 -3.79 -10.50
CA VAL A 174 -17.34 -3.95 -9.60
C VAL A 174 -16.86 -2.59 -9.14
N THR A 175 -16.85 -2.38 -7.83
CA THR A 175 -16.33 -1.16 -7.19
C THR A 175 -15.14 -1.52 -6.31
N MET A 176 -14.00 -0.88 -6.54
CA MET A 176 -12.85 -0.92 -5.64
C MET A 176 -12.61 0.47 -5.05
N THR A 177 -12.77 0.62 -3.75
CA THR A 177 -12.41 1.85 -3.04
C THR A 177 -11.01 1.70 -2.48
N LEU A 178 -10.09 2.54 -2.96
CA LEU A 178 -8.77 2.68 -2.35
C LEU A 178 -8.81 3.85 -1.37
N THR A 179 -8.91 3.54 -0.08
CA THR A 179 -8.78 4.54 0.97
C THR A 179 -7.31 4.67 1.36
N GLY A 180 -6.86 5.88 1.67
CA GLY A 180 -5.54 6.03 2.27
C GLY A 180 -5.37 7.42 2.82
N SER A 181 -4.78 7.48 4.00
CA SER A 181 -4.23 8.70 4.54
C SER A 181 -3.02 9.15 3.72
N ILE A 182 -2.78 10.46 3.67
CA ILE A 182 -1.51 11.01 3.24
C ILE A 182 -0.66 11.28 4.48
N PRO A 183 0.68 11.35 4.35
CA PRO A 183 1.52 11.86 5.42
C PRO A 183 1.04 13.25 5.85
N ASP A 184 0.88 13.47 7.16
CA ASP A 184 0.51 14.78 7.71
C ASP A 184 1.59 15.25 8.68
N ILE A 185 2.01 16.50 8.51
CA ILE A 185 3.21 17.06 9.12
C ILE A 185 2.87 18.44 9.70
N PRO A 186 2.78 18.57 11.02
CA PRO A 186 2.72 19.89 11.65
C PRO A 186 4.12 20.52 11.65
N LEU A 187 4.21 21.86 11.52
CA LEU A 187 5.48 22.58 11.63
C LEU A 187 6.19 22.34 12.97
N ALA A 188 5.42 22.27 14.06
CA ALA A 188 5.93 21.92 15.39
C ALA A 188 6.42 20.47 15.50
N GLY A 189 6.09 19.62 14.51
CA GLY A 189 6.54 18.24 14.44
C GLY A 189 7.95 18.09 13.89
N ILE A 190 8.48 19.08 13.16
CA ILE A 190 9.86 19.07 12.66
C ILE A 190 10.75 19.68 13.73
N GLY A 191 11.65 18.89 14.28
CA GLY A 191 12.61 19.38 15.26
C GLY A 191 13.98 18.73 15.16
N ASN A 192 14.93 19.36 15.84
CA ASN A 192 16.28 18.86 16.01
C ASN A 192 16.28 17.48 16.68
N ALA A 193 16.97 16.49 16.11
CA ALA A 193 16.97 15.12 16.63
C ALA A 193 17.60 14.97 18.03
N ALA A 194 18.39 15.95 18.47
CA ALA A 194 19.05 15.92 19.77
C ALA A 194 18.29 16.73 20.83
N SER A 195 17.83 17.94 20.49
CA SER A 195 17.22 18.88 21.43
C SER A 195 15.69 18.93 21.38
N TYR A 196 15.08 18.43 20.31
CA TYR A 196 13.67 18.62 19.96
C TYR A 196 13.24 20.08 19.75
N GLU A 197 14.19 21.00 19.59
CA GLU A 197 13.90 22.37 19.17
C GLU A 197 13.23 22.34 17.80
N ALA A 198 12.01 22.88 17.71
CA ALA A 198 11.13 22.69 16.55
C ALA A 198 10.98 23.94 15.67
N GLY A 199 10.44 23.73 14.47
CA GLY A 199 9.96 24.79 13.58
C GLY A 199 11.01 25.49 12.73
N LYS A 200 12.23 24.97 12.67
CA LYS A 200 13.33 25.46 11.82
C LYS A 200 14.29 24.31 11.49
N VAL A 201 15.10 24.49 10.45
CA VAL A 201 16.12 23.52 10.03
C VAL A 201 17.44 24.21 9.69
N ALA A 202 18.56 23.55 9.97
CA ALA A 202 19.89 23.92 9.49
C ALA A 202 20.43 22.92 8.46
N PRO A 203 21.35 23.33 7.56
CA PRO A 203 22.03 22.42 6.64
C PRO A 203 22.74 21.28 7.39
N GLY A 204 22.59 20.04 6.93
CA GLY A 204 23.21 18.86 7.53
C GLY A 204 22.55 18.34 8.81
N GLU A 205 21.55 19.04 9.35
CA GLU A 205 20.94 18.69 10.62
C GLU A 205 20.24 17.32 10.59
N ALA A 206 20.60 16.42 11.51
CA ALA A 206 19.74 15.32 11.90
C ALA A 206 18.44 15.86 12.55
N LEU A 207 17.32 15.60 11.89
CA LEU A 207 15.97 15.98 12.32
C LEU A 207 15.21 14.76 12.84
N VAL A 208 14.31 15.00 13.79
CA VAL A 208 13.20 14.12 14.12
C VAL A 208 11.91 14.79 13.67
N ILE A 209 11.02 14.03 13.02
CA ILE A 209 9.75 14.53 12.52
C ILE A 209 8.61 13.71 13.13
N PHE A 210 7.72 14.38 13.86
CA PHE A 210 6.50 13.82 14.43
C PHE A 210 5.28 14.18 13.57
N GLY A 211 4.36 13.23 13.44
CA GLY A 211 3.13 13.40 12.68
C GLY A 211 2.41 12.09 12.46
N THR A 212 1.79 11.90 11.30
CA THR A 212 1.03 10.67 11.01
C THR A 212 1.29 10.13 9.61
N ASN A 213 1.17 8.81 9.45
CA ASN A 213 1.25 8.09 8.19
C ASN A 213 2.62 8.20 7.49
N PHE A 214 3.69 8.19 8.29
CA PHE A 214 5.07 8.38 7.81
C PHE A 214 5.76 7.11 7.34
N GLY A 215 5.28 5.94 7.76
CA GLY A 215 6.03 4.71 7.62
C GLY A 215 5.25 3.45 8.04
N PRO A 216 5.96 2.31 8.09
CA PRO A 216 5.39 1.03 8.51
C PRO A 216 5.00 1.00 10.00
N ALA A 217 4.27 -0.04 10.40
CA ALA A 217 3.86 -0.26 11.78
C ALA A 217 5.04 -0.58 12.71
N ASN A 218 6.03 -1.32 12.21
CA ASN A 218 7.28 -1.58 12.90
C ASN A 218 8.34 -0.58 12.44
N ILE A 219 9.22 -0.16 13.35
CA ILE A 219 10.32 0.74 12.99
C ILE A 219 11.22 0.09 11.93
N ALA A 220 11.46 0.83 10.85
CA ALA A 220 12.53 0.53 9.90
C ALA A 220 13.71 1.44 10.22
N THR A 221 14.92 0.87 10.21
CA THR A 221 16.17 1.58 10.52
C THR A 221 17.03 1.72 9.28
N LEU A 222 17.92 2.72 9.28
CA LEU A 222 18.84 2.99 8.17
C LEU A 222 19.60 1.75 7.70
N PHE A 223 19.95 1.78 6.42
CA PHE A 223 20.96 0.95 5.79
C PHE A 223 21.78 1.83 4.85
N LEU A 224 22.96 1.34 4.45
CA LEU A 224 23.87 2.07 3.59
C LEU A 224 23.75 1.61 2.14
N VAL A 225 23.85 2.57 1.22
CA VAL A 225 24.04 2.37 -0.22
C VAL A 225 25.25 3.22 -0.62
N ASP A 226 26.27 2.61 -1.21
CA ASP A 226 27.49 3.30 -1.64
C ASP A 226 28.14 4.18 -0.54
N ASN A 227 28.22 3.64 0.68
CA ASN A 227 28.76 4.33 1.86
C ASN A 227 28.00 5.60 2.27
N ALA A 228 26.72 5.71 1.90
CA ALA A 228 25.82 6.77 2.34
C ALA A 228 24.49 6.18 2.87
N VAL A 229 23.86 6.89 3.81
CA VAL A 229 22.52 6.52 4.30
C VAL A 229 21.51 6.60 3.15
N SER A 230 20.69 5.55 2.99
CA SER A 230 19.68 5.50 1.92
C SER A 230 18.70 6.68 2.00
N ASN A 231 18.36 7.26 0.85
CA ASN A 231 17.36 8.32 0.71
C ASN A 231 15.92 7.80 0.66
N SER A 232 15.74 6.48 0.75
CA SER A 232 14.44 5.84 0.91
C SER A 232 14.52 4.65 1.87
N LEU A 233 13.54 4.56 2.76
CA LEU A 233 13.46 3.51 3.76
C LEU A 233 12.03 3.02 3.87
N SER A 234 11.79 1.73 3.60
CA SER A 234 10.43 1.13 3.61
C SER A 234 9.39 1.89 2.77
N ASN A 235 9.79 2.42 1.62
CA ASN A 235 8.97 3.29 0.74
C ASN A 235 8.62 4.66 1.34
N THR A 236 9.29 5.09 2.40
CA THR A 236 9.27 6.46 2.90
C THR A 236 10.41 7.25 2.27
N ARG A 237 10.14 8.50 1.87
CA ARG A 237 11.12 9.52 1.47
C ARG A 237 10.73 10.85 2.09
N VAL A 238 11.73 11.67 2.42
CA VAL A 238 11.51 13.08 2.81
C VAL A 238 12.22 13.94 1.78
N LEU A 239 11.50 14.89 1.21
CA LEU A 239 12.01 15.76 0.17
C LEU A 239 12.12 17.20 0.70
N PHE A 240 13.25 17.84 0.44
CA PHE A 240 13.50 19.26 0.68
C PHE A 240 13.66 19.94 -0.68
N ASP A 241 12.68 20.77 -1.07
CA ASP A 241 12.60 21.37 -2.41
C ASP A 241 12.71 20.33 -3.55
N GLY A 242 12.16 19.12 -3.32
CA GLY A 242 12.25 18.00 -4.25
C GLY A 242 13.52 17.15 -4.17
N VAL A 243 14.53 17.56 -3.38
CA VAL A 243 15.75 16.78 -3.13
C VAL A 243 15.51 15.76 -2.02
N PRO A 244 15.70 14.45 -2.25
CA PRO A 244 15.45 13.44 -1.23
C PRO A 244 16.55 13.43 -0.16
N ALA A 245 16.14 13.49 1.10
CA ALA A 245 17.01 13.44 2.28
C ALA A 245 17.35 11.99 2.69
N PRO A 246 18.55 11.72 3.21
CA PRO A 246 18.91 10.44 3.82
C PRO A 246 18.03 10.12 5.04
N VAL A 247 17.45 8.92 5.10
CA VAL A 247 16.49 8.50 6.13
C VAL A 247 17.15 7.63 7.20
N ILE A 248 17.17 8.13 8.45
CA ILE A 248 17.78 7.48 9.62
C ILE A 248 16.85 6.37 10.15
N TYR A 249 15.57 6.67 10.32
CA TYR A 249 14.54 5.68 10.64
C TYR A 249 13.15 6.18 10.24
N THR A 250 12.19 5.27 10.13
CA THR A 250 10.78 5.62 9.93
C THR A 250 9.83 4.61 10.61
N VAL A 251 8.76 5.13 11.19
CA VAL A 251 7.62 4.41 11.76
C VAL A 251 6.35 5.26 11.58
N ALA A 252 5.17 4.67 11.76
CA ALA A 252 3.88 5.29 11.44
C ALA A 252 3.69 6.76 11.89
N ASN A 253 4.22 7.16 13.06
CA ASN A 253 4.02 8.49 13.64
C ASN A 253 5.31 9.29 13.87
N GLN A 254 6.46 8.75 13.47
CA GLN A 254 7.75 9.38 13.68
C GLN A 254 8.76 8.93 12.63
N LEU A 255 9.58 9.85 12.13
CA LEU A 255 10.74 9.51 11.32
C LEU A 255 11.92 10.41 11.66
N SER A 256 13.11 10.07 11.17
CA SER A 256 14.30 10.91 11.31
C SER A 256 15.12 10.91 10.02
N VAL A 257 15.67 12.06 9.66
CA VAL A 257 16.44 12.28 8.43
C VAL A 257 17.62 13.20 8.68
N PHE A 258 18.60 13.19 7.78
CA PHE A 258 19.58 14.27 7.67
C PHE A 258 19.08 15.31 6.67
N ALA A 259 18.98 16.57 7.08
CA ALA A 259 18.64 17.67 6.19
C ALA A 259 19.77 17.87 5.15
N PRO A 260 19.46 18.09 3.86
CA PRO A 260 20.50 18.28 2.84
C PRO A 260 21.42 19.47 3.11
N TYR A 261 22.71 19.35 2.84
CA TYR A 261 23.64 20.49 2.93
C TYR A 261 23.36 21.57 1.87
N SER A 262 22.63 21.22 0.80
CA SER A 262 22.15 22.16 -0.23
C SER A 262 21.16 23.22 0.30
N LEU A 263 20.73 23.11 1.56
CA LEU A 263 19.98 24.16 2.25
C LEU A 263 20.83 25.39 2.61
N ALA A 264 22.17 25.28 2.58
CA ALA A 264 23.05 26.39 2.93
C ALA A 264 22.77 27.64 2.09
N GLY A 265 22.62 28.79 2.75
CA GLY A 265 22.33 30.07 2.11
C GLY A 265 20.84 30.32 1.79
N LYS A 266 19.95 29.35 2.01
CA LYS A 266 18.50 29.55 1.89
C LYS A 266 17.92 30.17 3.17
N THR A 267 16.77 30.84 3.02
CA THR A 267 15.97 31.38 4.13
C THR A 267 14.75 30.51 4.47
N SER A 268 14.31 29.67 3.54
CA SER A 268 13.24 28.70 3.72
C SER A 268 13.40 27.52 2.75
N THR A 269 12.67 26.43 3.01
CA THR A 269 12.59 25.24 2.16
C THR A 269 11.20 24.62 2.25
N GLN A 270 10.76 23.93 1.19
CA GLN A 270 9.55 23.12 1.21
C GLN A 270 9.86 21.68 1.58
N VAL A 271 9.29 21.21 2.68
CA VAL A 271 9.38 19.82 3.14
C VAL A 271 8.14 19.06 2.70
N VAL A 272 8.37 17.91 2.07
CA VAL A 272 7.31 16.95 1.67
C VAL A 272 7.70 15.57 2.15
N ILE A 273 6.81 14.86 2.84
CA ILE A 273 6.99 13.43 3.12
C ILE A 273 6.20 12.64 2.10
N GLU A 274 6.86 11.63 1.52
CA GLU A 274 6.24 10.65 0.64
C GLU A 274 6.28 9.28 1.30
N TYR A 275 5.14 8.60 1.39
CA TYR A 275 5.06 7.21 1.86
C TYR A 275 4.20 6.38 0.90
N ARG A 276 4.76 5.29 0.35
CA ARG A 276 4.09 4.42 -0.65
C ARG A 276 3.49 5.21 -1.83
N GLY A 277 4.25 6.18 -2.33
CA GLY A 277 3.84 7.03 -3.47
C GLY A 277 2.88 8.17 -3.11
N ARG A 278 2.53 8.37 -1.84
CA ARG A 278 1.61 9.43 -1.38
C ARG A 278 2.37 10.54 -0.70
N ARG A 279 2.15 11.78 -1.14
CA ARG A 279 2.82 12.97 -0.62
C ARG A 279 1.94 13.72 0.37
N SER A 280 2.55 14.28 1.41
CA SER A 280 1.95 15.32 2.23
C SER A 280 1.66 16.58 1.40
N ALA A 281 0.88 17.50 1.96
CA ALA A 281 0.95 18.89 1.53
C ALA A 281 2.40 19.40 1.73
N PRO A 282 2.93 20.25 0.83
CA PRO A 282 4.21 20.90 1.06
C PRO A 282 4.14 21.82 2.28
N LEU A 283 5.11 21.68 3.17
CA LEU A 283 5.24 22.49 4.37
C LEU A 283 6.45 23.42 4.24
N THR A 284 6.21 24.73 4.29
CA THR A 284 7.30 25.72 4.30
C THR A 284 7.96 25.77 5.68
N VAL A 285 9.26 25.50 5.73
CA VAL A 285 10.06 25.49 6.95
C VAL A 285 11.16 26.56 6.86
N PRO A 286 11.34 27.41 7.89
CA PRO A 286 12.46 28.33 7.97
C PRO A 286 13.81 27.61 7.95
N VAL A 287 14.74 28.10 7.13
CA VAL A 287 16.13 27.65 7.13
C VAL A 287 16.96 28.67 7.88
N VAL A 288 17.78 28.20 8.82
CA VAL A 288 18.70 29.03 9.59
C VAL A 288 20.14 28.54 9.45
N ALA A 289 21.10 29.40 9.80
CA ALA A 289 22.52 29.07 9.62
C ALA A 289 22.99 27.90 10.48
N ALA A 290 22.48 27.76 11.72
CA ALA A 290 22.78 26.68 12.65
C ALA A 290 21.64 26.52 13.68
N VAL A 291 21.41 25.28 14.12
CA VAL A 291 20.51 24.91 15.23
C VAL A 291 21.23 23.83 16.06
N PRO A 292 22.28 24.16 16.82
CA PRO A 292 23.04 23.16 17.53
C PRO A 292 22.17 22.45 18.58
N GLY A 293 22.17 21.12 18.56
CA GLY A 293 21.53 20.29 19.57
C GLY A 293 22.49 19.23 20.09
N MET A 294 22.65 19.12 21.41
CA MET A 294 23.51 18.10 22.03
C MET A 294 22.73 16.83 22.32
N PHE A 295 23.26 15.66 21.92
CA PHE A 295 22.60 14.40 22.23
C PHE A 295 22.74 14.09 23.73
N THR A 296 21.71 13.47 24.32
CA THR A 296 21.72 13.00 25.71
C THR A 296 21.54 11.49 25.78
N ILE A 297 22.10 10.85 26.82
CA ILE A 297 22.07 9.38 26.97
C ILE A 297 20.63 8.84 26.99
N ASN A 298 19.72 9.56 27.66
CA ASN A 298 18.31 9.17 27.78
C ASN A 298 17.44 9.63 26.59
N ARG A 299 18.01 10.33 25.60
CA ARG A 299 17.32 10.81 24.39
C ARG A 299 16.20 11.82 24.65
N THR A 300 16.20 12.50 25.80
CA THR A 300 15.20 13.53 26.16
C THR A 300 15.61 14.96 25.80
N GLY A 301 16.85 15.15 25.34
CA GLY A 301 17.44 16.46 25.12
C GLY A 301 17.94 17.16 26.39
N LYS A 302 17.74 16.55 27.58
CA LYS A 302 18.21 17.05 28.89
C LYS A 302 18.90 15.95 29.70
N GLY A 303 19.63 16.35 30.75
CA GLY A 303 20.38 15.47 31.64
C GLY A 303 21.78 15.14 31.10
N GLN A 304 22.31 13.98 31.48
CA GLN A 304 23.65 13.54 31.08
C GLN A 304 23.80 13.54 29.55
N GLY A 305 24.75 14.33 29.06
CA GLY A 305 25.10 14.37 27.64
C GLY A 305 25.66 13.04 27.16
N ALA A 306 25.43 12.71 25.88
CA ALA A 306 26.14 11.68 25.17
C ALA A 306 27.58 12.16 24.94
N ILE A 307 28.39 11.97 25.97
CA ILE A 307 29.75 12.49 26.09
C ILE A 307 30.66 11.33 26.43
N LEU A 308 31.80 11.24 25.76
CA LEU A 308 32.86 10.29 26.09
C LEU A 308 34.04 11.03 26.72
N ASN A 309 34.71 10.39 27.67
CA ASN A 309 36.02 10.83 28.13
C ASN A 309 37.09 10.47 27.07
N GLN A 310 38.33 10.91 27.30
CA GLN A 310 39.48 10.63 26.41
C GLN A 310 39.75 9.13 26.22
N ASP A 311 39.34 8.29 27.17
CA ASP A 311 39.45 6.82 27.11
C ASP A 311 38.27 6.15 26.37
N TYR A 312 37.44 6.92 25.68
CA TYR A 312 36.24 6.49 24.95
C TYR A 312 35.14 5.87 25.82
N LYS A 313 35.24 5.95 27.15
CA LYS A 313 34.15 5.55 28.04
C LYS A 313 33.15 6.68 28.22
N VAL A 314 31.89 6.31 28.42
CA VAL A 314 30.80 7.27 28.69
C VAL A 314 31.11 8.08 29.94
N ASN A 315 31.04 9.41 29.82
CA ASN A 315 31.13 10.33 30.93
C ASN A 315 29.85 10.25 31.79
N GLY A 316 30.02 10.30 33.10
CA GLY A 316 28.92 10.38 34.06
C GLY A 316 29.43 10.37 35.50
N PRO A 317 28.55 10.45 36.51
CA PRO A 317 28.95 10.51 37.92
C PRO A 317 29.85 9.34 38.38
N SER A 318 29.65 8.15 37.79
CA SER A 318 30.48 6.97 38.05
C SER A 318 31.79 6.93 37.23
N ASN A 319 31.92 7.79 36.22
CA ASN A 319 33.11 7.92 35.36
C ASN A 319 33.36 9.39 34.97
N PRO A 320 33.64 10.28 35.93
CA PRO A 320 33.82 11.70 35.65
C PRO A 320 35.17 11.95 34.98
N VAL A 321 35.23 12.98 34.12
CA VAL A 321 36.48 13.41 33.48
C VAL A 321 37.35 14.14 34.52
N PRO A 322 38.65 13.83 34.64
CA PRO A 322 39.53 14.64 35.47
C PRO A 322 39.75 16.03 34.88
N ARG A 323 39.89 17.04 35.73
CA ARG A 323 40.42 18.35 35.33
C ARG A 323 41.73 18.21 34.55
N GLY A 324 41.89 18.95 33.46
CA GLY A 324 42.98 18.80 32.49
C GLY A 324 42.75 17.73 31.42
N GLY A 325 41.79 16.82 31.60
CA GLY A 325 41.42 15.79 30.64
C GLY A 325 40.57 16.32 29.48
N PHE A 326 40.33 15.46 28.49
CA PHE A 326 39.48 15.76 27.34
C PHE A 326 38.16 15.01 27.39
N VAL A 327 37.12 15.64 26.83
CA VAL A 327 35.84 15.00 26.52
C VAL A 327 35.51 15.15 25.03
N GLN A 328 34.72 14.22 24.52
CA GLN A 328 34.16 14.18 23.18
C GLN A 328 32.64 14.30 23.30
N MET A 329 32.05 15.32 22.69
CA MET A 329 30.63 15.62 22.75
C MET A 329 30.00 15.40 21.38
N PHE A 330 28.80 14.82 21.33
CA PHE A 330 28.07 14.58 20.09
C PHE A 330 26.84 15.47 19.96
N ALA A 331 26.67 16.06 18.78
CA ALA A 331 25.64 17.02 18.47
C ALA A 331 25.21 16.95 17.01
N THR A 332 24.25 17.78 16.63
CA THR A 332 23.75 17.97 15.26
C THR A 332 23.37 19.43 15.04
N GLY A 333 23.13 19.84 13.80
CA GLY A 333 22.64 21.17 13.44
C GLY A 333 23.75 22.22 13.41
N GLU A 334 24.96 21.77 13.07
CA GLU A 334 26.16 22.61 12.91
C GLU A 334 26.08 23.57 11.72
N GLY A 335 25.18 23.33 10.78
CA GLY A 335 24.99 24.15 9.60
C GLY A 335 25.97 23.81 8.47
N ALA A 336 26.30 24.81 7.66
CA ALA A 336 27.22 24.62 6.53
C ALA A 336 28.61 24.16 7.00
N VAL A 337 29.19 23.20 6.27
CA VAL A 337 30.51 22.62 6.55
C VAL A 337 31.46 22.74 5.35
N SER A 338 32.77 22.62 5.59
CA SER A 338 33.81 22.60 4.55
C SER A 338 34.87 21.52 4.83
N PRO A 339 35.22 20.66 3.85
CA PRO A 339 34.53 20.50 2.57
C PRO A 339 33.10 19.98 2.77
N VAL A 340 32.20 20.24 1.81
CA VAL A 340 30.81 19.75 1.86
C VAL A 340 30.80 18.27 1.44
N PRO A 341 30.37 17.34 2.31
CA PRO A 341 30.19 15.94 1.93
C PRO A 341 28.86 15.76 1.17
N PRO A 342 28.73 14.72 0.32
CA PRO A 342 27.43 14.23 -0.10
C PRO A 342 26.51 13.94 1.10
N ASP A 343 25.22 14.21 0.94
CA ASP A 343 24.24 14.03 2.01
C ASP A 343 24.22 12.58 2.52
N GLY A 344 24.30 12.40 3.84
CA GLY A 344 24.25 11.09 4.49
C GLY A 344 25.50 10.22 4.30
N GLN A 345 26.56 10.73 3.66
CA GLN A 345 27.82 10.00 3.50
C GLN A 345 28.43 9.66 4.87
N VAL A 346 28.90 8.43 5.04
CA VAL A 346 29.70 8.04 6.20
C VAL A 346 31.08 8.71 6.09
N ILE A 347 31.40 9.55 7.07
CA ILE A 347 32.63 10.36 7.09
C ILE A 347 33.86 9.47 7.27
N GLY A 348 34.81 9.58 6.35
CA GLY A 348 36.12 8.92 6.40
C GLY A 348 37.19 9.81 7.02
N THR A 349 38.30 10.00 6.30
CA THR A 349 39.47 10.78 6.76
C THR A 349 39.39 12.27 6.44
N THR A 350 38.62 12.66 5.42
CA THR A 350 38.36 14.06 5.10
C THR A 350 37.24 14.58 5.99
N LEU A 351 37.60 15.23 7.08
CA LEU A 351 36.66 15.64 8.13
C LEU A 351 36.02 17.00 7.77
N PRO A 352 34.70 17.04 7.48
CA PRO A 352 34.01 18.30 7.25
C PRO A 352 33.97 19.12 8.54
N ARG A 353 34.30 20.41 8.46
CA ARG A 353 34.27 21.32 9.62
C ARG A 353 33.18 22.37 9.45
N PRO A 354 32.44 22.73 10.52
CA PRO A 354 31.52 23.86 10.47
C PRO A 354 32.23 25.11 9.96
N VAL A 355 31.59 25.82 9.03
CA VAL A 355 32.08 27.12 8.54
C VAL A 355 31.97 28.17 9.65
N ALA A 356 30.91 28.06 10.46
CA ALA A 356 30.71 28.90 11.63
C ALA A 356 31.66 28.51 12.79
N PRO A 357 32.11 29.47 13.62
CA PRO A 357 32.97 29.18 14.76
C PRO A 357 32.24 28.32 15.80
N VAL A 358 32.96 27.37 16.40
CA VAL A 358 32.45 26.46 17.43
C VAL A 358 33.15 26.69 18.76
N GLN A 359 32.35 26.84 19.82
CA GLN A 359 32.79 26.98 21.21
C GLN A 359 31.98 26.05 22.11
N VAL A 360 32.46 25.82 23.33
CA VAL A 360 31.76 25.03 24.34
C VAL A 360 31.67 25.83 25.62
N LYS A 361 30.51 25.86 26.27
CA LYS A 361 30.34 26.50 27.57
C LYS A 361 30.16 25.43 28.63
N ILE A 362 31.05 25.39 29.62
CA ILE A 362 31.03 24.43 30.74
C ILE A 362 30.99 25.22 32.03
N GLY A 363 30.01 24.94 32.90
CA GLY A 363 29.89 25.61 34.20
C GLY A 363 29.81 27.14 34.10
N GLY A 364 29.25 27.66 32.99
CA GLY A 364 29.18 29.09 32.69
C GLY A 364 30.43 29.70 32.02
N ARG A 365 31.54 28.95 31.90
CA ARG A 365 32.77 29.41 31.25
C ARG A 365 32.84 28.96 29.79
N THR A 366 33.06 29.89 28.87
CA THR A 366 33.23 29.60 27.44
C THR A 366 34.67 29.16 27.15
N LEU A 367 34.81 28.05 26.45
CA LEU A 367 36.05 27.38 26.08
C LEU A 367 36.10 27.21 24.57
N LYS A 368 37.31 27.29 24.02
CA LYS A 368 37.56 26.97 22.61
C LYS A 368 37.51 25.45 22.42
N ALA A 369 36.84 24.99 21.37
CA ALA A 369 36.91 23.60 20.95
C ALA A 369 38.32 23.26 20.47
N ALA A 370 38.88 22.14 20.96
CA ALA A 370 40.12 21.57 20.44
C ALA A 370 39.90 20.90 19.08
N TYR A 371 38.69 20.37 18.87
CA TYR A 371 38.21 19.86 17.59
C TYR A 371 36.71 20.14 17.47
N ALA A 372 36.27 20.54 16.28
CA ALA A 372 34.86 20.54 15.88
C ALA A 372 34.78 20.13 14.41
N GLY A 373 33.96 19.12 14.11
CA GLY A 373 33.81 18.58 12.77
C GLY A 373 32.96 17.32 12.74
N GLY A 374 32.73 16.78 11.54
CA GLY A 374 32.04 15.51 11.35
C GLY A 374 32.67 14.40 12.20
N SER A 375 31.83 13.60 12.83
CA SER A 375 32.26 12.44 13.61
C SER A 375 32.80 11.35 12.66
N PRO A 376 34.07 10.93 12.78
CA PRO A 376 34.63 9.88 11.93
C PRO A 376 33.79 8.60 12.00
N THR A 377 33.69 7.88 10.88
CA THR A 377 32.94 6.61 10.72
C THR A 377 31.42 6.72 10.93
N ASN A 378 30.89 7.93 11.06
CA ASN A 378 29.47 8.19 11.22
C ASN A 378 28.93 8.99 10.03
N PRO A 379 27.61 8.94 9.75
CA PRO A 379 27.02 9.78 8.72
C PRO A 379 27.26 11.27 8.94
N ALA A 380 27.43 12.01 7.85
CA ALA A 380 27.45 13.47 7.84
C ALA A 380 26.17 14.02 8.49
N GLY A 381 26.30 15.08 9.28
CA GLY A 381 25.25 15.61 10.16
C GLY A 381 25.39 15.20 11.63
N LEU A 382 26.30 14.27 11.96
CA LEU A 382 26.76 14.05 13.33
C LEU A 382 28.01 14.90 13.62
N LEU A 383 27.84 15.98 14.37
CA LEU A 383 28.93 16.83 14.86
C LEU A 383 29.60 16.18 16.08
N GLN A 384 30.93 16.08 16.04
CA GLN A 384 31.76 15.78 17.20
C GLN A 384 32.52 17.04 17.62
N VAL A 385 32.50 17.35 18.93
CA VAL A 385 33.27 18.44 19.53
C VAL A 385 34.14 17.92 20.66
N ASN A 386 35.45 18.15 20.58
CA ASN A 386 36.39 17.80 21.64
C ASN A 386 36.81 19.08 22.38
N VAL A 387 36.82 19.02 23.70
CA VAL A 387 37.26 20.15 24.55
C VAL A 387 38.09 19.63 25.73
N GLN A 388 39.11 20.39 26.10
CA GLN A 388 39.89 20.13 27.31
C GLN A 388 39.20 20.80 28.51
N ILE A 389 39.06 20.06 29.60
CA ILE A 389 38.56 20.60 30.87
C ILE A 389 39.68 21.42 31.52
N PRO A 390 39.49 22.71 31.82
CA PRO A 390 40.49 23.51 32.52
C PRO A 390 40.87 22.91 33.88
N SER A 391 42.13 23.06 34.27
CA SER A 391 42.65 22.54 35.55
C SER A 391 41.98 23.18 36.77
N ASP A 392 41.45 24.39 36.61
CA ASP A 392 40.77 25.18 37.63
C ASP A 392 39.23 25.09 37.56
N MET A 393 38.68 24.21 36.70
CA MET A 393 37.24 24.03 36.59
C MET A 393 36.66 23.44 37.89
N THR A 394 35.51 23.91 38.34
CA THR A 394 34.83 23.35 39.52
C THR A 394 34.36 21.91 39.22
N PRO A 395 34.75 20.91 40.04
CA PRO A 395 34.23 19.55 39.92
C PRO A 395 32.73 19.46 40.22
N GLY A 396 32.11 18.37 39.78
CA GLY A 396 30.72 18.07 40.08
C GLY A 396 30.16 16.95 39.22
N ASP A 397 29.17 16.24 39.74
CA ASP A 397 28.55 15.11 39.05
C ASP A 397 27.61 15.52 37.90
N ALA A 398 27.20 16.79 37.88
CA ALA A 398 26.26 17.34 36.90
C ALA A 398 26.58 18.82 36.59
N VAL A 399 27.73 19.07 36.00
CA VAL A 399 28.14 20.41 35.54
C VAL A 399 27.40 20.77 34.24
N PRO A 400 26.71 21.91 34.15
CA PRO A 400 26.02 22.31 32.92
C PRO A 400 26.97 22.48 31.74
N VAL A 401 26.54 22.03 30.55
CA VAL A 401 27.30 22.13 29.30
C VAL A 401 26.42 22.44 28.11
N SER A 402 26.94 23.25 27.18
CA SER A 402 26.32 23.56 25.90
C SER A 402 27.39 23.76 24.81
N ILE A 403 27.00 23.54 23.55
CA ILE A 403 27.81 23.84 22.37
C ILE A 403 27.27 25.10 21.72
N ILE A 404 28.17 25.99 21.31
CA ILE A 404 27.84 27.24 20.63
C ILE A 404 28.37 27.16 19.20
N VAL A 405 27.50 27.34 18.20
CA VAL A 405 27.87 27.36 16.78
C VAL A 405 27.39 28.68 16.17
N GLY A 406 28.31 29.49 15.66
CA GLY A 406 27.96 30.77 15.03
C GLY A 406 27.22 31.75 15.95
N GLY A 407 27.41 31.64 17.27
CA GLY A 407 26.71 32.44 18.28
C GLY A 407 25.37 31.87 18.76
N VAL A 408 24.89 30.76 18.17
CA VAL A 408 23.69 30.04 18.65
C VAL A 408 24.11 28.99 19.66
N GLU A 409 23.53 29.01 20.86
CA GLU A 409 23.79 28.05 21.93
C GLU A 409 22.82 26.86 21.83
N SER A 410 23.31 25.65 22.08
CA SER A 410 22.49 24.44 22.17
C SER A 410 21.53 24.48 23.36
N GLN A 411 20.61 23.52 23.43
CA GLN A 411 19.60 23.49 24.47
C GLN A 411 20.19 23.44 25.89
N ALA A 412 19.51 24.10 26.82
CA ALA A 412 19.87 24.10 28.22
C ALA A 412 19.52 22.77 28.92
N GLY A 413 20.20 22.49 30.03
CA GLY A 413 19.92 21.33 30.88
C GLY A 413 20.69 20.06 30.50
N VAL A 414 21.65 20.14 29.58
CA VAL A 414 22.63 19.07 29.35
C VAL A 414 23.77 19.19 30.36
N THR A 415 24.25 18.05 30.88
CA THR A 415 25.28 18.00 31.91
C THR A 415 26.42 17.03 31.56
N LEU A 416 27.59 17.28 32.15
CA LEU A 416 28.72 16.33 32.23
C LEU A 416 29.22 16.21 33.68
N ALA A 417 29.96 15.15 33.99
CA ALA A 417 30.57 14.94 35.30
C ALA A 417 32.09 15.20 35.27
N ILE A 418 32.60 15.97 36.23
CA ILE A 418 34.00 16.43 36.33
C ILE A 418 34.55 16.10 37.73
N LYS A 419 35.80 15.62 37.82
CA LYS A 419 36.53 15.37 39.08
C LYS A 419 37.83 16.15 39.21
#